data_AF-A0A381RL63-F1
#
_entry.id   AF-A0A381RL63-F1
#
_cell.length_a   1.000
_cell.length_b   1.000
_cell.length_c   1.000
_cell.angle_alpha   90.00
_cell.angle_beta   90.00
_cell.angle_gamma   90.00
#
_symmetry.space_group_name_H-M   'P 1'
#
loop_
_entity.id
_entity.type
_entity.pdbx_description
1 polymer ?
#
loop_
_entity_poly.entity_id
_entity_poly.type
_entity_poly.pdbx_seq_one_letter_code
_entity_poly.pdbx_strand_id
1 'polypeptide(L)'
;MLLSLSLGQAEEPAAIVEQPITDADREHWAWRPLGQAVIPRVESARRPANPIDHFILEKLELKSLSLAPEADRRTLIRRLYFDLLGLLPSAEAVVTFRADTRPDAYWRLVESLLASPAYGERWAQHWLDLARFAETDGFEHDKVRPNAWRYRDWLIQALNADQPYDEFVLHQLAGDEVTPAAAVGTGFLLAGQDMPDINLAAERRHMVLNEMTSTVGSVFLGLNVGCAQCHEHKSDPISQADFYRLRAFFESALQFKEQKITLATGEINGRVMRVSSDKPLSTRFAVRGDFRRLGQVMKPAVPRIALGQAGNTPATSRTGLAKWMSGSRNPLFLRSAVNRLWQFHFGEPLAGTPNDIGRASEKPSHPELLDWLAAELPGRDWSLKSMHRLLLTSATYQQVSRGVGKTWDRRLAADPDNRFYSRMNRRRLDGESLRDTLLVVGGWATQRTGGPGVRPPLPREVTSTLLNNQWPVSTNREDHHRRSVYLFARRNLRYPLFDLFDRPDGTASCGRRKESTTAPQSLILLNSNFSLMMAKALAGRCRSVSAPVDESIRRMYDLLFQREPSRAEVRLARQFLSQPSGSDVEPLAQLGLALINLNEFLFVD
;
A
#
# COMPACT_ATOMS: atom_id res chain seq x y z
N MET A 1 58.88 -30.79 19.44
CA MET A 1 58.51 -29.45 19.93
C MET A 1 57.10 -29.17 19.42
N LEU A 2 56.09 -29.51 20.23
CA LEU A 2 54.66 -29.40 19.91
C LEU A 2 54.22 -27.95 20.12
N LEU A 3 53.76 -27.29 19.06
CA LEU A 3 53.09 -25.99 19.13
C LEU A 3 51.64 -26.20 19.58
N SER A 4 51.39 -25.94 20.86
CA SER A 4 50.04 -25.80 21.41
C SER A 4 49.41 -24.51 20.89
N LEU A 5 48.57 -24.61 19.86
CA LEU A 5 47.59 -23.59 19.53
C LEU A 5 46.59 -23.52 20.69
N SER A 6 46.71 -22.48 21.53
CA SER A 6 45.69 -22.20 22.54
C SER A 6 44.39 -21.90 21.81
N LEU A 7 43.38 -22.75 21.99
CA LEU A 7 41.99 -22.38 21.78
C LEU A 7 41.75 -21.10 22.57
N GLY A 8 41.48 -20.00 21.86
CA GLY A 8 41.21 -18.70 22.47
C GLY A 8 40.14 -18.88 23.55
N GLN A 9 40.47 -18.45 24.76
CA GLN A 9 39.49 -18.32 25.83
C GLN A 9 38.33 -17.50 25.28
N ALA A 10 37.10 -18.02 25.43
CA ALA A 10 35.91 -17.24 25.14
C ALA A 10 35.95 -16.00 26.05
N GLU A 11 36.23 -14.83 25.48
CA GLU A 11 36.06 -13.56 26.17
C GLU A 11 34.66 -13.57 26.81
N GLU A 12 34.58 -13.26 28.11
CA GLU A 12 33.28 -13.05 28.73
C GLU A 12 32.51 -12.01 27.89
N PRO A 13 31.24 -12.27 27.55
CA PRO A 13 30.50 -11.36 26.71
C PRO A 13 30.44 -10.00 27.41
N ALA A 14 31.06 -8.99 26.80
CA ALA A 14 31.06 -7.63 27.30
C ALA A 14 29.62 -7.21 27.65
N ALA A 15 29.42 -6.64 28.83
CA ALA A 15 28.11 -6.19 29.27
C ALA A 15 27.53 -5.21 28.24
N ILE A 16 26.26 -5.40 27.88
CA ILE A 16 25.56 -4.46 26.99
C ILE A 16 25.39 -3.14 27.77
N VAL A 17 26.09 -2.10 27.31
CA VAL A 17 25.94 -0.73 27.82
C VAL A 17 24.99 0.01 26.89
N GLU A 18 23.80 0.33 27.39
CA GLU A 18 22.79 1.09 26.65
C GLU A 18 22.73 2.52 27.19
N GLN A 19 22.59 3.49 26.29
CA GLN A 19 22.34 4.86 26.73
C GLN A 19 20.97 4.97 27.41
N PRO A 20 20.84 5.82 28.44
CA PRO A 20 19.56 6.08 29.07
C PRO A 20 18.64 6.83 28.10
N ILE A 21 17.35 6.49 28.13
CA ILE A 21 16.32 7.27 27.43
C ILE A 21 16.01 8.48 28.29
N THR A 22 16.23 9.68 27.75
CA THR A 22 16.02 10.94 28.46
C THR A 22 14.55 11.38 28.45
N ASP A 23 14.17 12.33 29.29
CA ASP A 23 12.83 12.91 29.27
C ASP A 23 12.56 13.66 27.95
N ALA A 24 13.56 14.39 27.45
CA ALA A 24 13.50 15.04 26.14
C ALA A 24 13.27 14.04 25.00
N ASP A 25 13.76 12.80 25.14
CA ASP A 25 13.43 11.73 24.22
C ASP A 25 11.95 11.41 24.20
N ARG A 26 11.32 11.34 25.37
CA ARG A 26 9.90 10.98 25.52
C ARG A 26 8.94 12.14 25.18
N GLU A 27 9.43 13.37 25.10
CA GLU A 27 8.65 14.56 24.78
C GLU A 27 8.32 14.72 23.29
N HIS A 28 9.04 14.05 22.40
CA HIS A 28 8.77 14.16 20.98
C HIS A 28 7.40 13.55 20.63
N TRP A 29 6.69 14.26 19.75
CA TRP A 29 5.25 14.12 19.53
C TRP A 29 4.80 12.68 19.31
N ALA A 30 5.55 11.88 18.56
CA ALA A 30 5.19 10.50 18.20
C ALA A 30 5.10 9.54 19.41
N TRP A 31 5.86 9.80 20.49
CA TRP A 31 5.94 8.93 21.67
C TRP A 31 5.05 9.37 22.84
N ARG A 32 4.49 10.57 22.75
CA ARG A 32 3.53 11.06 23.74
C ARG A 32 2.23 10.27 23.63
N PRO A 33 1.53 10.03 24.76
CA PRO A 33 0.16 9.54 24.72
C PRO A 33 -0.71 10.40 23.79
N LEU A 34 -1.74 9.80 23.20
CA LEU A 34 -2.69 10.56 22.39
C LEU A 34 -3.34 11.65 23.24
N GLY A 35 -3.34 12.89 22.74
CA GLY A 35 -4.01 14.00 23.40
C GLY A 35 -5.54 13.93 23.26
N GLN A 36 -6.26 14.63 24.13
CA GLN A 36 -7.68 14.95 23.90
C GLN A 36 -7.76 16.10 22.90
N ALA A 37 -7.60 15.79 21.62
CA ALA A 37 -7.76 16.79 20.56
C ALA A 37 -9.21 17.29 20.56
N VAL A 38 -9.40 18.58 20.85
CA VAL A 38 -10.70 19.24 20.81
C VAL A 38 -10.96 19.73 19.39
N ILE A 39 -12.14 19.46 18.86
CA ILE A 39 -12.55 19.92 17.53
C ILE A 39 -12.57 21.47 17.52
N PRO A 40 -11.79 22.14 16.65
CA PRO A 40 -11.72 23.60 16.64
C PRO A 40 -13.04 24.26 16.26
N ARG A 41 -13.27 25.46 16.81
CA ARG A 41 -14.30 26.37 16.32
C ARG A 41 -13.71 27.21 15.20
N VAL A 42 -14.38 27.26 14.05
CA VAL A 42 -13.90 27.93 12.84
C VAL A 42 -14.96 28.87 12.31
N GLU A 43 -14.53 30.01 11.75
CA GLU A 43 -15.39 31.04 11.19
C GLU A 43 -15.46 30.90 9.66
N SER A 44 -15.80 29.69 9.20
CA SER A 44 -15.82 29.40 7.77
C SER A 44 -17.15 29.76 7.12
N ALA A 45 -17.08 30.42 5.96
CA ALA A 45 -18.24 30.69 5.12
C ALA A 45 -18.88 29.39 4.56
N ARG A 46 -18.10 28.30 4.42
CA ARG A 46 -18.60 26.98 4.02
C ARG A 46 -18.76 26.12 5.27
N ARG A 47 -19.97 25.62 5.50
CA ARG A 47 -20.25 24.75 6.65
C ARG A 47 -19.37 23.49 6.58
N PRO A 48 -18.56 23.19 7.61
CA PRO A 48 -17.84 21.92 7.73
C PRO A 48 -18.80 20.73 7.61
N ALA A 49 -18.42 19.69 6.86
CA ALA A 49 -19.26 18.49 6.71
C ALA A 49 -19.07 17.54 7.90
N ASN A 50 -17.84 17.41 8.39
CA ASN A 50 -17.51 16.59 9.56
C ASN A 50 -16.29 17.18 10.32
N PRO A 51 -15.90 16.60 11.47
CA PRO A 51 -14.82 17.15 12.30
C PRO A 51 -13.46 17.34 11.61
N ILE A 52 -13.13 16.55 10.57
CA ILE A 52 -11.87 16.74 9.81
C ILE A 52 -11.79 18.15 9.26
N ASP A 53 -12.89 18.64 8.70
CA ASP A 53 -12.93 19.93 8.04
C ASP A 53 -12.68 21.07 9.03
N HIS A 54 -13.03 20.92 10.31
CA HIS A 54 -12.72 21.90 11.36
C HIS A 54 -11.22 22.04 11.59
N PHE A 55 -10.48 20.92 11.68
CA PHE A 55 -9.03 20.97 11.88
C PHE A 55 -8.30 21.53 10.65
N ILE A 56 -8.78 21.22 9.45
CA ILE A 56 -8.22 21.77 8.20
C ILE A 56 -8.51 23.27 8.10
N LEU A 57 -9.76 23.68 8.34
CA LEU A 57 -10.16 25.09 8.28
C LEU A 57 -9.41 25.95 9.29
N GLU A 58 -9.16 25.46 10.51
CA GLU A 58 -8.34 26.19 11.50
C GLU A 58 -6.97 26.58 10.92
N LYS A 59 -6.26 25.64 10.28
CA LYS A 59 -4.95 25.94 9.65
C LYS A 59 -5.09 26.85 8.43
N LEU A 60 -6.12 26.66 7.61
CA LEU A 60 -6.35 27.49 6.44
C LEU A 60 -6.66 28.94 6.80
N GLU A 61 -7.50 29.18 7.81
CA GLU A 61 -7.86 30.53 8.29
C GLU A 61 -6.62 31.28 8.81
N LEU A 62 -5.74 30.61 9.56
CA LEU A 62 -4.44 31.16 9.99
C LEU A 62 -3.51 31.55 8.83
N LYS A 63 -3.71 30.96 7.64
CA LYS A 63 -2.97 31.28 6.41
C LYS A 63 -3.76 32.18 5.46
N SER A 64 -4.91 32.70 5.90
CA SER A 64 -5.85 33.46 5.05
C SER A 64 -6.21 32.71 3.77
N LEU A 65 -6.35 31.40 3.88
CA LEU A 65 -6.83 30.48 2.85
C LEU A 65 -8.22 29.95 3.21
N SER A 66 -8.86 29.29 2.26
CA SER A 66 -10.13 28.60 2.44
C SER A 66 -10.15 27.33 1.60
N LEU A 67 -11.03 26.40 1.97
CA LEU A 67 -11.29 25.21 1.15
C LEU A 67 -11.65 25.63 -0.29
N ALA A 68 -11.11 24.93 -1.27
CA ALA A 68 -11.54 25.04 -2.65
C ALA A 68 -13.00 24.57 -2.80
N PRO A 69 -13.69 24.97 -3.89
CA PRO A 69 -15.02 24.47 -4.20
C PRO A 69 -15.06 22.95 -4.27
N GLU A 70 -16.25 22.38 -4.07
CA GLU A 70 -16.50 20.97 -4.32
C GLU A 70 -16.23 20.62 -5.79
N ALA A 71 -15.66 19.45 -6.02
CA ALA A 71 -15.52 18.91 -7.37
C ALA A 71 -16.88 18.56 -7.96
N ASP A 72 -16.97 18.58 -9.29
CA ASP A 72 -18.19 18.16 -9.96
C ASP A 72 -18.43 16.65 -9.76
N ARG A 73 -19.70 16.24 -9.93
CA ARG A 73 -20.13 14.86 -9.65
C ARG A 73 -19.36 13.80 -10.45
N ARG A 74 -18.86 14.10 -11.66
CA ARG A 74 -18.06 13.15 -12.45
C ARG A 74 -16.70 12.93 -11.79
N THR A 75 -16.02 14.01 -11.41
CA THR A 75 -14.75 13.90 -10.69
C THR A 75 -14.92 13.16 -9.37
N LEU A 76 -15.97 13.47 -8.60
CA LEU A 76 -16.24 12.81 -7.32
C LEU A 76 -16.42 11.28 -7.44
N ILE A 77 -17.27 10.81 -8.35
CA ILE A 77 -17.46 9.36 -8.53
C ILE A 77 -16.20 8.69 -9.06
N ARG A 78 -15.50 9.31 -10.01
CA ARG A 78 -14.26 8.78 -10.57
C ARG A 78 -13.19 8.62 -9.47
N ARG A 79 -13.03 9.64 -8.62
CA ARG A 79 -12.11 9.62 -7.48
C ARG A 79 -12.43 8.52 -6.49
N LEU A 80 -13.71 8.38 -6.10
CA LEU A 80 -14.15 7.31 -5.20
C LEU A 80 -13.91 5.91 -5.76
N TYR A 81 -14.17 5.70 -7.06
CA TYR A 81 -13.95 4.41 -7.71
C TYR A 81 -12.46 4.03 -7.75
N PHE A 82 -11.57 4.96 -8.05
CA PHE A 82 -10.13 4.68 -8.00
C PHE A 82 -9.62 4.47 -6.57
N ASP A 83 -10.07 5.27 -5.61
CA ASP A 83 -9.59 5.16 -4.22
C ASP A 83 -10.08 3.89 -3.53
N LEU A 84 -11.34 3.52 -3.74
CA LEU A 84 -11.93 2.37 -3.08
C LEU A 84 -11.75 1.08 -3.86
N LEU A 85 -11.82 1.12 -5.20
CA LEU A 85 -11.82 -0.10 -6.03
C LEU A 85 -10.60 -0.23 -6.94
N GLY A 86 -9.81 0.82 -7.15
CA GLY A 86 -8.72 0.83 -8.14
C GLY A 86 -9.21 0.63 -9.57
N LEU A 87 -10.44 1.05 -9.85
CA LEU A 87 -11.12 0.83 -11.13
C LEU A 87 -11.74 2.13 -11.63
N LEU A 88 -11.96 2.18 -12.94
CA LEU A 88 -12.74 3.21 -13.60
C LEU A 88 -14.26 2.95 -13.40
N PRO A 89 -15.09 3.97 -13.08
CA PRO A 89 -16.54 3.79 -13.08
C PRO A 89 -17.07 3.53 -14.48
N SER A 90 -18.17 2.76 -14.59
CA SER A 90 -18.88 2.65 -15.86
C SER A 90 -19.59 3.97 -16.20
N ALA A 91 -19.77 4.24 -17.48
CA ALA A 91 -20.56 5.38 -17.95
C ALA A 91 -21.96 5.42 -17.32
N GLU A 92 -22.61 4.27 -17.21
CA GLU A 92 -23.93 4.12 -16.58
C GLU A 92 -23.91 4.50 -15.09
N ALA A 93 -22.88 4.11 -14.33
CA ALA A 93 -22.73 4.49 -12.94
C ALA A 93 -22.59 6.01 -12.79
N VAL A 94 -21.84 6.65 -13.70
CA VAL A 94 -21.68 8.11 -13.72
C VAL A 94 -22.99 8.80 -14.05
N VAL A 95 -23.73 8.36 -15.08
CA VAL A 95 -25.05 8.91 -15.43
C VAL A 95 -26.03 8.76 -14.25
N THR A 96 -26.10 7.57 -13.65
CA THR A 96 -26.96 7.28 -12.51
C THR A 96 -26.63 8.17 -11.32
N PHE A 97 -25.35 8.28 -10.97
CA PHE A 97 -24.94 9.14 -9.87
C PHE A 97 -25.19 10.61 -10.16
N ARG A 98 -24.97 11.08 -11.38
CA ARG A 98 -25.24 12.49 -11.74
C ARG A 98 -26.72 12.84 -11.66
N ALA A 99 -27.60 11.90 -11.97
CA ALA A 99 -29.05 12.06 -11.91
C ALA A 99 -29.62 11.94 -10.48
N ASP A 100 -28.88 11.37 -9.53
CA ASP A 100 -29.34 11.16 -8.16
C ASP A 100 -29.30 12.47 -7.35
N THR A 101 -30.45 13.14 -7.26
CA THR A 101 -30.62 14.44 -6.57
C THR A 101 -30.86 14.33 -5.07
N ARG A 102 -30.87 13.12 -4.50
CA ARG A 102 -31.09 12.95 -3.06
C ARG A 102 -29.95 13.56 -2.25
N PRO A 103 -30.23 14.15 -1.07
CA PRO A 103 -29.19 14.74 -0.23
C PRO A 103 -28.09 13.76 0.24
N ASP A 104 -28.42 12.48 0.33
CA ASP A 104 -27.51 11.40 0.77
C ASP A 104 -26.87 10.63 -0.40
N ALA A 105 -27.03 11.09 -1.64
CA ALA A 105 -26.56 10.36 -2.84
C ALA A 105 -25.06 10.05 -2.79
N TYR A 106 -24.23 11.00 -2.36
CA TYR A 106 -22.78 10.80 -2.22
C TYR A 106 -22.46 9.75 -1.14
N TRP A 107 -23.11 9.83 0.01
CA TRP A 107 -22.91 8.88 1.10
C TRP A 107 -23.30 7.45 0.67
N ARG A 108 -24.44 7.29 0.00
CA ARG A 108 -24.88 6.00 -0.54
C ARG A 108 -23.92 5.43 -1.58
N LEU A 109 -23.32 6.28 -2.42
CA LEU A 109 -22.28 5.87 -3.35
C LEU A 109 -21.07 5.32 -2.57
N VAL A 110 -20.57 6.06 -1.56
CA VAL A 110 -19.47 5.60 -0.70
C VAL A 110 -19.78 4.23 -0.08
N GLU A 111 -20.97 4.04 0.49
CA GLU A 111 -21.36 2.75 1.07
C GLU A 111 -21.37 1.62 0.06
N SER A 112 -21.94 1.86 -1.14
CA SER A 112 -22.00 0.84 -2.19
C SER A 112 -20.60 0.40 -2.64
N LEU A 113 -19.64 1.32 -2.66
CA LEU A 113 -18.25 1.02 -3.02
C LEU A 113 -17.51 0.30 -1.90
N LEU A 114 -17.72 0.69 -0.64
CA LEU A 114 -17.15 -0.01 0.53
C LEU A 114 -17.71 -1.44 0.68
N ALA A 115 -18.93 -1.69 0.20
CA ALA A 115 -19.53 -3.03 0.16
C ALA A 115 -19.06 -3.88 -1.03
N SER A 116 -18.42 -3.29 -2.04
CA SER A 116 -17.97 -4.01 -3.24
C SER A 116 -16.84 -4.99 -2.91
N PRO A 117 -16.83 -6.22 -3.46
CA PRO A 117 -15.71 -7.15 -3.28
C PRO A 117 -14.38 -6.63 -3.86
N ALA A 118 -14.44 -5.68 -4.81
CA ALA A 118 -13.26 -5.03 -5.36
C ALA A 118 -12.57 -4.08 -4.35
N TYR A 119 -13.24 -3.73 -3.25
CA TYR A 119 -12.63 -2.99 -2.13
C TYR A 119 -11.44 -3.76 -1.56
N GLY A 120 -11.64 -5.03 -1.18
CA GLY A 120 -10.59 -5.87 -0.63
C GLY A 120 -9.45 -6.08 -1.62
N GLU A 121 -9.73 -6.16 -2.93
CA GLU A 121 -8.70 -6.27 -3.96
C GLU A 121 -7.82 -5.01 -4.05
N ARG A 122 -8.41 -3.82 -3.93
CA ARG A 122 -7.68 -2.55 -3.93
C ARG A 122 -6.87 -2.39 -2.65
N TRP A 123 -7.51 -2.55 -1.51
CA TRP A 123 -6.86 -2.31 -0.21
C TRP A 123 -5.82 -3.38 0.13
N ALA A 124 -5.98 -4.60 -0.39
CA ALA A 124 -4.93 -5.62 -0.31
C ALA A 124 -3.67 -5.18 -1.05
N GLN A 125 -3.74 -4.51 -2.21
CA GLN A 125 -2.54 -4.05 -2.94
C GLN A 125 -1.65 -3.17 -2.06
N HIS A 126 -2.25 -2.20 -1.38
CA HIS A 126 -1.55 -1.32 -0.45
C HIS A 126 -0.90 -2.09 0.71
N TRP A 127 -1.58 -3.12 1.23
CA TRP A 127 -1.02 -3.94 2.30
C TRP A 127 0.06 -4.92 1.83
N LEU A 128 -0.04 -5.43 0.60
CA LEU A 128 0.96 -6.31 -0.01
C LEU A 128 2.30 -5.60 -0.21
N ASP A 129 2.27 -4.29 -0.48
CA ASP A 129 3.46 -3.43 -0.53
C ASP A 129 4.19 -3.38 0.82
N LEU A 130 3.43 -3.28 1.92
CA LEU A 130 3.98 -3.32 3.29
C LEU A 130 4.51 -4.71 3.64
N ALA A 131 3.79 -5.75 3.21
CA ALA A 131 4.13 -7.15 3.46
C ALA A 131 5.31 -7.64 2.62
N ARG A 132 5.83 -6.84 1.68
CA ARG A 132 6.91 -7.23 0.73
C ARG A 132 6.51 -8.45 -0.10
N PHE A 133 5.23 -8.51 -0.46
CA PHE A 133 4.66 -9.71 -1.03
C PHE A 133 5.18 -9.97 -2.44
N ALA A 134 5.64 -11.19 -2.63
CA ALA A 134 5.74 -11.82 -3.93
C ALA A 134 5.69 -13.35 -3.76
N GLU A 135 5.34 -14.03 -4.85
CA GLU A 135 5.11 -15.48 -4.92
C GLU A 135 6.40 -16.26 -5.19
N THR A 136 7.56 -15.63 -4.99
CA THR A 136 8.88 -16.25 -5.11
C THR A 136 9.74 -15.99 -3.87
N ASP A 137 10.97 -16.50 -3.81
CA ASP A 137 11.88 -16.30 -2.70
C ASP A 137 12.71 -15.00 -2.84
N GLY A 138 13.04 -14.57 -4.06
CA GLY A 138 14.00 -13.52 -4.39
C GLY A 138 15.42 -14.06 -4.62
N PHE A 139 16.38 -13.14 -4.77
CA PHE A 139 17.82 -13.45 -4.91
C PHE A 139 18.17 -14.24 -6.18
N GLU A 140 19.32 -14.94 -6.20
CA GLU A 140 19.89 -15.59 -7.38
C GLU A 140 18.95 -16.61 -8.04
N HIS A 141 18.37 -17.55 -7.29
CA HIS A 141 17.50 -18.58 -7.87
C HIS A 141 16.01 -18.20 -7.92
N ASP A 142 15.55 -17.25 -7.09
CA ASP A 142 14.18 -16.73 -7.04
C ASP A 142 13.08 -17.81 -7.17
N LYS A 143 13.17 -18.83 -6.32
CA LYS A 143 12.32 -20.04 -6.37
C LYS A 143 10.85 -19.69 -6.12
N VAL A 144 9.95 -20.38 -6.81
CA VAL A 144 8.50 -20.18 -6.67
C VAL A 144 8.00 -20.72 -5.33
N ARG A 145 7.16 -19.94 -4.65
CA ARG A 145 6.40 -20.31 -3.45
C ARG A 145 4.98 -20.71 -3.87
N PRO A 146 4.68 -22.02 -4.07
CA PRO A 146 3.46 -22.46 -4.76
C PRO A 146 2.16 -22.05 -4.05
N ASN A 147 2.20 -21.85 -2.73
CA ASN A 147 1.02 -21.49 -1.93
C ASN A 147 1.04 -20.04 -1.40
N ALA A 148 1.96 -19.18 -1.84
CA ALA A 148 2.05 -17.79 -1.34
C ALA A 148 0.78 -16.97 -1.64
N TRP A 149 0.13 -17.21 -2.77
CA TRP A 149 -1.13 -16.55 -3.16
C TRP A 149 -2.26 -16.71 -2.12
N ARG A 150 -2.20 -17.74 -1.25
CA ARG A 150 -3.21 -17.94 -0.19
C ARG A 150 -3.21 -16.82 0.85
N TYR A 151 -2.04 -16.25 1.16
CA TYR A 151 -1.95 -15.08 2.03
C TYR A 151 -2.61 -13.85 1.38
N ARG A 152 -2.37 -13.63 0.09
CA ARG A 152 -3.03 -12.56 -0.68
C ARG A 152 -4.56 -12.71 -0.67
N ASP A 153 -5.06 -13.92 -0.89
CA ASP A 153 -6.51 -14.17 -0.90
C ASP A 153 -7.13 -14.02 0.49
N TRP A 154 -6.46 -14.51 1.53
CA TRP A 154 -6.87 -14.29 2.92
C TRP A 154 -6.93 -12.80 3.26
N LEU A 155 -5.94 -12.02 2.83
CA LEU A 155 -5.89 -10.57 3.03
C LEU A 155 -7.07 -9.86 2.35
N ILE A 156 -7.38 -10.20 1.09
CA ILE A 156 -8.54 -9.65 0.37
C ILE A 156 -9.83 -9.98 1.13
N GLN A 157 -9.99 -11.20 1.62
CA GLN A 157 -11.17 -11.62 2.38
C GLN A 157 -11.29 -10.90 3.72
N ALA A 158 -10.21 -10.80 4.49
CA ALA A 158 -10.19 -10.11 5.79
C ALA A 158 -10.57 -8.63 5.66
N LEU A 159 -10.05 -7.94 4.63
CA LEU A 159 -10.41 -6.55 4.34
C LEU A 159 -11.86 -6.41 3.88
N ASN A 160 -12.34 -7.30 3.00
CA ASN A 160 -13.73 -7.27 2.55
C ASN A 160 -14.72 -7.52 3.69
N ALA A 161 -14.38 -8.38 4.64
CA ALA A 161 -15.15 -8.63 5.85
C ALA A 161 -15.10 -7.47 6.85
N ASP A 162 -14.28 -6.44 6.60
CA ASP A 162 -14.01 -5.34 7.53
C ASP A 162 -13.57 -5.87 8.90
N GLN A 163 -12.70 -6.89 8.89
CA GLN A 163 -12.15 -7.45 10.11
C GLN A 163 -11.57 -6.32 10.98
N PRO A 164 -11.89 -6.27 12.29
CA PRO A 164 -11.35 -5.26 13.20
C PRO A 164 -9.84 -5.13 13.03
N TYR A 165 -9.36 -3.90 12.79
CA TYR A 165 -7.97 -3.68 12.41
C TYR A 165 -6.96 -4.17 13.46
N ASP A 166 -7.32 -4.15 14.74
CA ASP A 166 -6.49 -4.68 15.82
C ASP A 166 -6.37 -6.21 15.78
N GLU A 167 -7.46 -6.91 15.49
CA GLU A 167 -7.49 -8.35 15.25
C GLU A 167 -6.77 -8.72 13.95
N PHE A 168 -6.93 -7.90 12.91
CA PHE A 168 -6.22 -8.06 11.64
C PHE A 168 -4.71 -8.04 11.89
N VAL A 169 -4.19 -7.03 12.61
CA VAL A 169 -2.78 -6.93 13.00
C VAL A 169 -2.35 -8.10 13.89
N LEU A 170 -3.21 -8.53 14.82
CA LEU A 170 -2.97 -9.72 15.63
C LEU A 170 -2.73 -10.96 14.75
N HIS A 171 -3.56 -11.17 13.73
CA HIS A 171 -3.40 -12.30 12.80
C HIS A 171 -2.11 -12.22 11.99
N GLN A 172 -1.67 -11.01 11.62
CA GLN A 172 -0.40 -10.81 10.90
C GLN A 172 0.82 -11.21 11.73
N LEU A 173 0.81 -10.95 13.05
CA LEU A 173 1.96 -11.14 13.93
C LEU A 173 1.96 -12.50 14.65
N ALA A 174 0.77 -13.01 14.97
CA ALA A 174 0.59 -14.16 15.86
C ALA A 174 -0.62 -15.02 15.51
N GLY A 175 -1.16 -14.94 14.29
CA GLY A 175 -2.37 -15.69 13.92
C GLY A 175 -2.29 -17.19 14.17
N ASP A 176 -1.10 -17.79 14.07
CA ASP A 176 -0.87 -19.21 14.36
C ASP A 176 -1.00 -19.58 15.86
N GLU A 177 -0.91 -18.60 16.75
CA GLU A 177 -1.13 -18.74 18.20
C GLU A 177 -2.61 -18.47 18.59
N VAL A 178 -3.43 -17.97 17.65
CA VAL A 178 -4.84 -17.59 17.91
C VAL A 178 -5.78 -18.71 17.48
N THR A 179 -5.82 -19.03 16.19
CA THR A 179 -6.60 -20.14 15.65
C THR A 179 -5.90 -20.77 14.44
N PRO A 180 -6.18 -22.04 14.10
CA PRO A 180 -5.65 -22.64 12.87
C PRO A 180 -5.95 -21.83 11.60
N ALA A 181 -7.13 -21.20 11.52
CA ALA A 181 -7.52 -20.38 10.37
C ALA A 181 -6.75 -19.05 10.30
N ALA A 182 -6.52 -18.41 11.45
CA ALA A 182 -5.76 -17.16 11.53
C ALA A 182 -4.27 -17.34 11.18
N ALA A 183 -3.74 -18.57 11.22
CA ALA A 183 -2.34 -18.86 10.89
C ALA A 183 -1.91 -18.33 9.51
N VAL A 184 -2.82 -18.33 8.51
CA VAL A 184 -2.55 -17.80 7.17
C VAL A 184 -2.13 -16.32 7.22
N GLY A 185 -2.66 -15.55 8.17
CA GLY A 185 -2.28 -14.15 8.38
C GLY A 185 -0.79 -13.95 8.67
N THR A 186 -0.13 -14.92 9.32
CA THR A 186 1.32 -14.84 9.57
C THR A 186 2.18 -14.88 8.29
N GLY A 187 1.55 -15.07 7.13
CA GLY A 187 2.13 -14.83 5.82
C GLY A 187 2.81 -13.46 5.70
N PHE A 188 2.37 -12.41 6.41
CA PHE A 188 3.08 -11.12 6.45
C PHE A 188 4.53 -11.22 6.92
N LEU A 189 4.80 -12.03 7.94
CA LEU A 189 6.14 -12.21 8.50
C LEU A 189 7.04 -12.99 7.53
N LEU A 190 6.44 -13.86 6.71
CA LEU A 190 7.14 -14.77 5.80
C LEU A 190 7.10 -14.34 4.34
N ALA A 191 6.41 -13.23 4.04
CA ALA A 191 6.26 -12.69 2.71
C ALA A 191 7.55 -12.01 2.23
N GLY A 192 8.45 -11.57 3.11
CA GLY A 192 9.75 -10.99 2.75
C GLY A 192 10.65 -11.93 1.93
N GLN A 193 11.78 -11.38 1.48
CA GLN A 193 12.78 -12.14 0.74
C GLN A 193 13.32 -13.29 1.60
N ASP A 194 13.37 -14.48 0.99
CA ASP A 194 14.04 -15.64 1.54
C ASP A 194 15.21 -15.96 0.62
N MET A 195 16.39 -16.23 1.17
CA MET A 195 17.59 -16.50 0.40
C MET A 195 17.99 -17.96 0.58
N PRO A 196 17.25 -18.92 -0.03
CA PRO A 196 17.49 -20.35 0.14
C PRO A 196 18.84 -20.83 -0.39
N ASP A 197 19.52 -19.98 -1.14
CA ASP A 197 20.78 -20.27 -1.82
C ASP A 197 22.00 -20.02 -0.91
N ILE A 198 21.75 -19.48 0.28
CA ILE A 198 22.78 -19.31 1.32
C ILE A 198 23.08 -20.65 1.96
N ASN A 199 24.33 -21.08 1.80
CA ASN A 199 24.82 -22.37 2.30
C ASN A 199 24.75 -22.48 3.83
N LEU A 200 25.02 -21.38 4.55
CA LEU A 200 25.04 -21.39 6.00
C LEU A 200 23.64 -21.10 6.57
N ALA A 201 22.96 -22.15 7.06
CA ALA A 201 21.61 -22.03 7.60
C ALA A 201 21.46 -20.98 8.71
N ALA A 202 22.50 -20.80 9.54
CA ALA A 202 22.52 -19.78 10.58
C ALA A 202 22.54 -18.34 10.02
N GLU A 203 23.24 -18.11 8.92
CA GLU A 203 23.29 -16.83 8.22
C GLU A 203 21.95 -16.49 7.57
N ARG A 204 21.38 -17.44 6.81
CA ARG A 204 20.04 -17.31 6.21
C ARG A 204 19.00 -16.97 7.28
N ARG A 205 19.02 -17.71 8.40
CA ARG A 205 18.11 -17.46 9.54
C ARG A 205 18.31 -16.08 10.14
N HIS A 206 19.56 -15.67 10.35
CA HIS A 206 19.89 -14.36 10.89
C HIS A 206 19.32 -13.23 10.02
N MET A 207 19.53 -13.30 8.70
CA MET A 207 19.04 -12.27 7.78
C MET A 207 17.51 -12.20 7.73
N VAL A 208 16.83 -13.34 7.64
CA VAL A 208 15.36 -13.38 7.60
C VAL A 208 14.76 -12.83 8.90
N LEU A 209 15.33 -13.16 10.06
CA LEU A 209 14.85 -12.62 11.34
C LEU A 209 15.13 -11.11 11.46
N ASN A 210 16.27 -10.62 10.99
CA ASN A 210 16.57 -9.19 11.02
C ASN A 210 15.63 -8.40 10.10
N GLU A 211 15.38 -8.90 8.89
CA GLU A 211 14.42 -8.34 7.93
C GLU A 211 13.02 -8.29 8.56
N MET A 212 12.53 -9.43 9.06
CA MET A 212 11.22 -9.53 9.73
C MET A 212 11.09 -8.53 10.88
N THR A 213 12.11 -8.42 11.73
CA THR A 213 12.13 -7.49 12.87
C THR A 213 12.09 -6.03 12.40
N SER A 214 12.88 -5.69 11.37
CA SER A 214 12.93 -4.35 10.79
C SER A 214 11.59 -3.94 10.20
N THR A 215 10.96 -4.85 9.45
CA THR A 215 9.63 -4.66 8.89
C THR A 215 8.59 -4.43 9.99
N VAL A 216 8.57 -5.27 11.03
CA VAL A 216 7.56 -5.16 12.10
C VAL A 216 7.67 -3.80 12.78
N GLY A 217 8.88 -3.33 13.10
CA GLY A 217 9.10 -1.99 13.65
C GLY A 217 8.61 -0.88 12.70
N SER A 218 8.94 -0.99 11.42
CA SER A 218 8.58 0.04 10.43
C SER A 218 7.06 0.09 10.17
N VAL A 219 6.41 -1.04 9.95
CA VAL A 219 4.99 -1.09 9.56
C VAL A 219 4.06 -0.78 10.73
N PHE A 220 4.32 -1.35 11.91
CA PHE A 220 3.39 -1.27 13.05
C PHE A 220 3.75 -0.21 14.08
N LEU A 221 5.00 0.23 14.15
CA LEU A 221 5.41 1.31 15.06
C LEU A 221 5.82 2.59 14.33
N GLY A 222 5.94 2.56 12.99
CA GLY A 222 6.50 3.68 12.25
C GLY A 222 7.93 4.01 12.70
N LEU A 223 8.72 2.99 13.06
CA LEU A 223 10.10 3.15 13.52
C LEU A 223 11.07 2.34 12.66
N ASN A 224 12.12 2.99 12.19
CA ASN A 224 13.19 2.36 11.42
C ASN A 224 14.22 1.63 12.32
N VAL A 225 13.76 0.61 13.05
CA VAL A 225 14.60 -0.17 13.98
C VAL A 225 15.75 -0.91 13.30
N GLY A 226 15.70 -1.10 11.97
CA GLY A 226 16.67 -1.91 11.22
C GLY A 226 18.11 -1.40 11.26
N CYS A 227 18.34 -0.09 11.40
CA CYS A 227 19.70 0.43 11.62
C CYS A 227 20.30 -0.09 12.93
N ALA A 228 19.44 -0.37 13.92
CA ALA A 228 19.87 -0.85 15.21
C ALA A 228 20.37 -2.31 15.20
N GLN A 229 20.32 -3.03 14.08
CA GLN A 229 20.81 -4.41 14.03
C GLN A 229 22.34 -4.50 14.20
N CYS A 230 23.09 -3.46 13.80
CA CYS A 230 24.55 -3.42 13.81
C CYS A 230 25.15 -2.40 14.79
N HIS A 231 24.44 -1.33 15.16
CA HIS A 231 24.93 -0.28 16.05
C HIS A 231 23.75 0.44 16.72
N GLU A 232 23.97 1.35 17.67
CA GLU A 232 22.90 2.19 18.20
C GLU A 232 22.25 3.01 17.07
N HIS A 233 20.92 3.15 17.04
CA HIS A 233 20.26 3.89 15.97
C HIS A 233 20.75 5.34 15.89
N LYS A 234 20.87 5.89 14.68
CA LYS A 234 21.54 7.17 14.42
C LYS A 234 20.89 8.38 15.12
N SER A 235 19.56 8.40 15.20
CA SER A 235 18.77 9.55 15.68
C SER A 235 17.80 9.18 16.80
N ASP A 236 17.00 8.14 16.58
CA ASP A 236 16.10 7.59 17.59
C ASP A 236 16.87 6.88 18.72
N PRO A 237 16.40 7.00 19.98
CA PRO A 237 17.02 6.37 21.14
C PRO A 237 16.66 4.88 21.20
N ILE A 238 17.11 4.14 20.19
CA ILE A 238 16.90 2.71 19.99
C ILE A 238 18.27 2.06 20.01
N SER A 239 18.51 1.22 21.02
CA SER A 239 19.79 0.53 21.13
C SER A 239 19.87 -0.69 20.22
N GLN A 240 21.09 -1.19 20.01
CA GLN A 240 21.25 -2.48 19.36
C GLN A 240 20.55 -3.60 20.16
N ALA A 241 20.55 -3.50 21.48
CA ALA A 241 19.86 -4.46 22.33
C ALA A 241 18.34 -4.39 22.18
N ASP A 242 17.76 -3.20 22.01
CA ASP A 242 16.33 -3.02 21.71
C ASP A 242 15.92 -3.77 20.44
N PHE A 243 16.76 -3.75 19.40
CA PHE A 243 16.53 -4.53 18.18
C PHE A 243 16.51 -6.04 18.44
N TYR A 244 17.51 -6.58 19.14
CA TYR A 244 17.57 -8.03 19.41
C TYR A 244 16.50 -8.49 20.41
N ARG A 245 16.03 -7.62 21.32
CA ARG A 245 14.85 -7.89 22.16
C ARG A 245 13.57 -8.01 21.35
N LEU A 246 13.38 -7.14 20.35
CA LEU A 246 12.22 -7.22 19.46
C LEU A 246 12.31 -8.47 18.57
N ARG A 247 13.50 -8.78 18.05
CA ARG A 247 13.74 -10.00 17.26
C ARG A 247 13.40 -11.28 18.04
N ALA A 248 13.64 -11.30 19.35
CA ALA A 248 13.46 -12.49 20.19
C ALA A 248 12.02 -13.03 20.21
N PHE A 249 11.01 -12.23 19.87
CA PHE A 249 9.64 -12.71 19.70
C PHE A 249 9.48 -13.72 18.55
N PHE A 250 10.29 -13.62 17.50
CA PHE A 250 10.12 -14.39 16.26
C PHE A 250 11.06 -15.60 16.16
N GLU A 251 12.15 -15.59 16.93
CA GLU A 251 13.24 -16.55 16.83
C GLU A 251 12.79 -18.00 16.97
N SER A 252 11.84 -18.32 17.84
CA SER A 252 11.43 -19.72 18.03
C SER A 252 10.40 -20.20 17.01
N ALA A 253 9.71 -19.29 16.31
CA ALA A 253 8.55 -19.61 15.48
C ALA A 253 8.86 -19.64 13.97
N LEU A 254 10.01 -19.11 13.54
CA LEU A 254 10.38 -19.10 12.13
C LEU A 254 10.64 -20.51 11.59
N GLN A 255 9.78 -20.93 10.64
CA GLN A 255 9.89 -22.14 9.84
C GLN A 255 10.09 -21.80 8.35
N PHE A 256 11.06 -22.43 7.69
CA PHE A 256 11.30 -22.24 6.26
C PHE A 256 10.44 -23.14 5.35
N LYS A 257 9.95 -24.26 5.91
CA LYS A 257 9.14 -25.24 5.17
C LYS A 257 7.66 -24.88 5.27
N GLU A 258 6.91 -25.15 4.20
CA GLU A 258 5.45 -25.10 4.26
C GLU A 258 4.91 -26.05 5.33
N GLN A 259 3.85 -25.62 5.99
CA GLN A 259 3.17 -26.34 7.05
C GLN A 259 1.75 -26.68 6.58
N LYS A 260 1.20 -27.77 7.12
CA LYS A 260 -0.23 -28.05 7.04
C LYS A 260 -1.01 -27.09 7.93
N ILE A 261 -2.09 -26.55 7.38
CA ILE A 261 -3.02 -25.65 8.03
C ILE A 261 -4.41 -26.22 7.84
N THR A 262 -5.11 -26.47 8.95
CA THR A 262 -6.48 -26.97 8.95
C THR A 262 -7.44 -25.80 8.93
N LEU A 263 -8.20 -25.65 7.85
CA LEU A 263 -9.28 -24.69 7.70
C LEU A 263 -10.63 -25.41 7.75
N ALA A 264 -11.72 -24.65 7.92
CA ALA A 264 -13.08 -25.19 7.83
C ALA A 264 -13.37 -25.83 6.46
N THR A 265 -12.69 -25.38 5.40
CA THR A 265 -12.81 -25.88 4.02
C THR A 265 -11.87 -27.04 3.70
N GLY A 266 -11.05 -27.48 4.65
CA GLY A 266 -10.09 -28.58 4.48
C GLY A 266 -8.65 -28.21 4.84
N GLU A 267 -7.73 -29.15 4.61
CA GLU A 267 -6.30 -28.92 4.81
C GLU A 267 -5.69 -28.19 3.62
N ILE A 268 -4.89 -27.17 3.90
CA ILE A 268 -4.06 -26.49 2.92
C ILE A 268 -2.58 -26.54 3.36
N ASN A 269 -1.67 -26.35 2.41
CA ASN A 269 -0.27 -26.10 2.70
C ASN A 269 0.04 -24.61 2.51
N GLY A 270 0.91 -24.07 3.37
CA GLY A 270 1.39 -22.70 3.26
C GLY A 270 2.55 -22.41 4.21
N ARG A 271 3.32 -21.35 3.93
CA ARG A 271 4.33 -20.86 4.87
C ARG A 271 3.64 -20.03 5.96
N VAL A 272 3.69 -20.52 7.19
CA VAL A 272 3.16 -19.84 8.39
C VAL A 272 4.18 -19.96 9.52
N MET A 273 4.12 -19.03 10.46
CA MET A 273 4.89 -19.12 11.69
C MET A 273 4.37 -20.30 12.51
N ARG A 274 5.27 -21.00 13.22
CA ARG A 274 4.92 -22.08 14.14
C ARG A 274 6.08 -22.39 15.07
N VAL A 275 5.83 -22.35 16.38
CA VAL A 275 6.81 -22.82 17.38
C VAL A 275 6.92 -24.34 17.27
N SER A 276 8.13 -24.86 17.06
CA SER A 276 8.40 -26.30 17.14
C SER A 276 8.38 -26.72 18.62
N SER A 277 7.67 -27.80 18.95
CA SER A 277 7.44 -28.28 20.32
C SER A 277 8.71 -28.69 21.07
N ASP A 278 9.83 -28.92 20.37
CA ASP A 278 10.88 -29.79 20.91
C ASP A 278 12.07 -29.05 21.53
N LYS A 279 12.16 -27.71 21.41
CA LYS A 279 13.00 -26.79 22.20
C LYS A 279 12.90 -25.36 21.64
N PRO A 280 12.43 -24.36 22.41
CA PRO A 280 12.38 -22.99 21.91
C PRO A 280 13.78 -22.42 21.68
N LEU A 281 13.98 -21.76 20.54
CA LEU A 281 15.24 -21.10 20.22
C LEU A 281 15.31 -19.72 20.88
N SER A 282 16.47 -19.38 21.42
CA SER A 282 16.72 -18.08 22.06
C SER A 282 17.54 -17.17 21.14
N THR A 283 17.14 -15.90 21.02
CA THR A 283 17.96 -14.90 20.33
C THR A 283 19.16 -14.52 21.19
N ARG A 284 20.32 -14.37 20.54
CA ARG A 284 21.53 -13.82 21.14
C ARG A 284 21.87 -12.49 20.49
N PHE A 285 22.45 -11.59 21.28
CA PHE A 285 22.97 -10.31 20.79
C PHE A 285 24.11 -10.55 19.79
N ALA A 286 23.98 -10.10 18.55
CA ALA A 286 25.06 -10.23 17.57
C ALA A 286 25.93 -8.96 17.61
N VAL A 287 27.18 -9.09 18.04
CA VAL A 287 28.08 -7.96 18.22
C VAL A 287 28.32 -7.28 16.87
N ARG A 288 27.96 -6.01 16.75
CA ARG A 288 27.98 -5.26 15.48
C ARG A 288 27.18 -5.90 14.33
N GLY A 289 26.18 -6.73 14.65
CA GLY A 289 25.39 -7.45 13.66
C GLY A 289 26.04 -8.73 13.15
N ASP A 290 27.23 -9.09 13.63
CA ASP A 290 27.92 -10.30 13.19
C ASP A 290 27.33 -11.54 13.87
N PHE A 291 26.58 -12.33 13.11
CA PHE A 291 25.94 -13.56 13.57
C PHE A 291 26.93 -14.64 14.04
N ARG A 292 28.23 -14.50 13.75
CA ARG A 292 29.29 -15.39 14.24
C ARG A 292 29.84 -14.95 15.60
N ARG A 293 29.56 -13.71 16.01
CA ARG A 293 29.99 -13.13 17.30
C ARG A 293 28.77 -12.89 18.19
N LEU A 294 28.32 -13.96 18.82
CA LEU A 294 27.14 -13.95 19.68
C LEU A 294 27.50 -13.66 21.13
N GLY A 295 26.88 -12.64 21.70
CA GLY A 295 26.96 -12.29 23.12
C GLY A 295 25.86 -12.94 23.95
N GLN A 296 25.37 -12.18 24.93
CA GLN A 296 24.33 -12.61 25.87
C GLN A 296 23.00 -12.97 25.19
N VAL A 297 22.22 -13.82 25.86
CA VAL A 297 20.85 -14.16 25.45
C VAL A 297 19.94 -12.96 25.67
N MET A 298 19.12 -12.65 24.67
CA MET A 298 18.18 -11.53 24.69
C MET A 298 16.76 -12.03 24.96
N LYS A 299 16.12 -11.50 26.00
CA LYS A 299 14.71 -11.79 26.30
C LYS A 299 13.79 -10.94 25.42
N PRO A 300 12.62 -11.47 24.99
CA PRO A 300 11.63 -10.69 24.25
C PRO A 300 11.22 -9.42 25.00
N ALA A 301 11.33 -8.28 24.33
CA ALA A 301 10.80 -6.99 24.77
C ALA A 301 10.70 -6.03 23.58
N VAL A 302 9.86 -5.00 23.69
CA VAL A 302 9.77 -3.93 22.69
C VAL A 302 10.89 -2.91 22.88
N PRO A 303 11.22 -2.10 21.86
CA PRO A 303 12.16 -1.00 22.04
C PRO A 303 11.75 -0.11 23.21
N ARG A 304 12.69 0.19 24.11
CA ARG A 304 12.41 0.94 25.36
C ARG A 304 11.72 2.29 25.10
N ILE A 305 12.02 2.96 23.98
CA ILE A 305 11.39 4.24 23.60
C ILE A 305 9.92 4.07 23.18
N ALA A 306 9.55 2.91 22.62
CA ALA A 306 8.19 2.65 22.14
C ALA A 306 7.17 2.49 23.28
N LEU A 307 7.64 2.28 24.52
CA LEU A 307 6.80 2.34 25.73
C LEU A 307 6.25 3.76 26.01
N GLY A 308 6.86 4.78 25.39
CA GLY A 308 6.48 6.18 25.55
C GLY A 308 6.50 6.63 27.01
N GLN A 309 5.63 7.57 27.36
CA GLN A 309 5.42 7.99 28.76
C GLN A 309 4.44 7.08 29.52
N ALA A 310 3.61 6.30 28.81
CA ALA A 310 2.57 5.46 29.41
C ALA A 310 3.10 4.15 30.03
N GLY A 311 4.26 3.65 29.58
CA GLY A 311 5.04 2.65 30.32
C GLY A 311 4.53 1.20 30.32
N ASN A 312 3.63 0.80 29.41
CA ASN A 312 3.10 -0.57 29.40
C ASN A 312 3.99 -1.55 28.63
N THR A 313 4.60 -2.52 29.34
CA THR A 313 5.40 -3.59 28.72
C THR A 313 4.50 -4.73 28.22
N PRO A 314 4.70 -5.24 26.99
CA PRO A 314 3.96 -6.40 26.49
C PRO A 314 4.33 -7.69 27.23
N ALA A 315 3.43 -8.68 27.19
CA ALA A 315 3.80 -10.06 27.50
C ALA A 315 4.85 -10.57 26.49
N THR A 316 5.66 -11.55 26.89
CA THR A 316 6.83 -12.03 26.12
C THR A 316 6.48 -12.97 24.96
N SER A 317 5.20 -13.27 24.72
CA SER A 317 4.73 -14.06 23.56
C SER A 317 4.46 -13.17 22.34
N ARG A 318 4.39 -13.75 21.13
CA ARG A 318 4.01 -12.97 19.93
C ARG A 318 2.60 -12.46 20.00
N THR A 319 1.66 -13.25 20.54
CA THR A 319 0.31 -12.78 20.85
C THR A 319 0.34 -11.57 21.81
N GLY A 320 1.21 -11.59 22.81
CA GLY A 320 1.43 -10.49 23.74
C GLY A 320 1.96 -9.21 23.07
N LEU A 321 2.99 -9.37 22.23
CA LEU A 321 3.53 -8.30 21.39
C LEU A 321 2.45 -7.71 20.50
N ALA A 322 1.69 -8.56 19.82
CA ALA A 322 0.69 -8.17 18.85
C ALA A 322 -0.45 -7.37 19.50
N LYS A 323 -1.01 -7.87 20.62
CA LYS A 323 -2.05 -7.16 21.39
C LYS A 323 -1.58 -5.81 21.94
N TRP A 324 -0.30 -5.70 22.29
CA TRP A 324 0.28 -4.42 22.71
C TRP A 324 0.49 -3.46 21.53
N MET A 325 0.98 -3.97 20.39
CA MET A 325 1.16 -3.18 19.18
C MET A 325 -0.18 -2.62 18.72
N SER A 326 -1.19 -3.49 18.57
CA SER A 326 -2.53 -3.11 18.15
C SER A 326 -3.43 -2.58 19.28
N GLY A 327 -2.86 -2.21 20.42
CA GLY A 327 -3.63 -1.68 21.54
C GLY A 327 -4.09 -0.24 21.33
N SER A 328 -5.28 0.11 21.83
CA SER A 328 -5.84 1.47 21.78
C SER A 328 -5.06 2.53 22.56
N ARG A 329 -4.00 2.12 23.28
CA ARG A 329 -3.09 3.00 24.02
C ARG A 329 -1.71 3.12 23.38
N ASN A 330 -1.48 2.51 22.22
CA ASN A 330 -0.20 2.59 21.53
C ASN A 330 -0.22 3.76 20.53
N PRO A 331 0.36 4.92 20.89
CA PRO A 331 0.27 6.11 20.03
C PRO A 331 1.02 5.94 18.71
N LEU A 332 2.14 5.20 18.70
CA LEU A 332 2.94 4.97 17.50
C LEU A 332 2.15 4.19 16.46
N PHE A 333 1.52 3.09 16.90
CA PHE A 333 0.67 2.27 16.04
C PHE A 333 -0.52 3.07 15.50
N LEU A 334 -1.26 3.75 16.37
CA LEU A 334 -2.46 4.48 15.98
C LEU A 334 -2.13 5.62 15.02
N ARG A 335 -1.09 6.41 15.30
CA ARG A 335 -0.63 7.49 14.41
C ARG A 335 -0.13 6.93 13.08
N SER A 336 0.70 5.89 13.08
CA SER A 336 1.17 5.24 11.84
C SER A 336 0.00 4.74 10.99
N ALA A 337 -0.98 4.06 11.61
CA ALA A 337 -2.16 3.51 10.94
C ALA A 337 -2.99 4.60 10.27
N VAL A 338 -3.41 5.64 10.99
CA VAL A 338 -4.30 6.68 10.43
C VAL A 338 -3.57 7.62 9.47
N ASN A 339 -2.28 7.87 9.70
CA ASN A 339 -1.43 8.62 8.78
C ASN A 339 -1.31 7.89 7.43
N ARG A 340 -1.26 6.55 7.46
CA ARG A 340 -1.28 5.71 6.27
C ARG A 340 -2.63 5.77 5.54
N LEU A 341 -3.74 5.64 6.27
CA LEU A 341 -5.09 5.76 5.68
C LEU A 341 -5.29 7.13 5.01
N TRP A 342 -4.84 8.19 5.68
CA TRP A 342 -4.85 9.55 5.14
C TRP A 342 -4.02 9.63 3.85
N GLN A 343 -2.78 9.15 3.87
CA GLN A 343 -1.90 9.16 2.70
C GLN A 343 -2.55 8.50 1.47
N PHE A 344 -3.25 7.37 1.63
CA PHE A 344 -3.84 6.69 0.48
C PHE A 344 -4.97 7.50 -0.19
N HIS A 345 -5.75 8.24 0.60
CA HIS A 345 -6.84 9.07 0.06
C HIS A 345 -6.34 10.41 -0.45
N PHE A 346 -5.40 11.04 0.24
CA PHE A 346 -4.94 12.40 -0.05
C PHE A 346 -3.60 12.47 -0.82
N GLY A 347 -2.92 11.34 -1.05
CA GLY A 347 -1.62 11.25 -1.74
C GLY A 347 -0.41 11.60 -0.87
N GLU A 348 -0.61 12.36 0.20
CA GLU A 348 0.44 12.79 1.15
C GLU A 348 0.03 12.44 2.58
N PRO A 349 0.97 12.02 3.45
CA PRO A 349 0.70 11.82 4.87
C PRO A 349 0.56 13.17 5.62
N LEU A 350 -0.03 13.13 6.82
CA LEU A 350 -0.03 14.26 7.75
C LEU A 350 1.34 14.49 8.39
N ALA A 351 2.15 13.44 8.57
CA ALA A 351 3.47 13.50 9.20
C ALA A 351 4.47 12.53 8.54
N GLY A 352 5.72 12.97 8.37
CA GLY A 352 6.84 12.12 7.93
C GLY A 352 6.49 11.14 6.81
N THR A 353 6.77 9.86 7.05
CA THR A 353 6.16 8.76 6.29
C THR A 353 5.44 7.82 7.25
N PRO A 354 4.40 7.09 6.84
CA PRO A 354 3.72 6.16 7.75
C PRO A 354 4.61 5.07 8.36
N ASN A 355 5.76 4.80 7.72
CA ASN A 355 6.74 3.81 8.13
C ASN A 355 7.92 4.40 8.93
N ASP A 356 7.99 5.73 9.06
CA ASP A 356 9.00 6.46 9.83
C ASP A 356 8.41 7.79 10.35
N ILE A 357 8.03 7.77 11.63
CA ILE A 357 7.57 8.92 12.41
C ILE A 357 8.50 9.22 13.59
N GLY A 358 9.74 8.70 13.56
CA GLY A 358 10.77 8.94 14.57
C GLY A 358 11.31 10.39 14.52
N ARG A 359 12.39 10.67 15.26
CA ARG A 359 13.02 12.00 15.35
C ARG A 359 13.45 12.59 14.02
N ALA A 360 13.88 11.73 13.09
CA ALA A 360 14.36 12.18 11.79
C ALA A 360 13.21 12.53 10.84
N SER A 361 11.96 12.21 11.21
CA SER A 361 10.78 12.45 10.39
C SER A 361 10.30 13.90 10.48
N GLU A 362 9.62 14.37 9.44
CA GLU A 362 8.96 15.67 9.47
C GLU A 362 7.81 15.67 10.49
N LYS A 363 7.67 16.78 11.22
CA LYS A 363 6.57 17.00 12.15
C LYS A 363 5.21 17.01 11.42
N PRO A 364 4.13 16.59 12.10
CA PRO A 364 2.78 16.65 11.54
C PRO A 364 2.41 18.07 11.09
N SER A 365 1.78 18.21 9.93
CA SER A 365 1.17 19.46 9.49
C SER A 365 -0.07 19.83 10.32
N HIS A 366 -0.80 18.81 10.77
CA HIS A 366 -1.99 18.93 11.63
C HIS A 366 -1.89 17.94 12.80
N PRO A 367 -1.09 18.23 13.84
CA PRO A 367 -0.89 17.31 14.97
C PRO A 367 -2.19 16.95 15.68
N GLU A 368 -3.08 17.92 15.87
CA GLU A 368 -4.36 17.71 16.55
C GLU A 368 -5.30 16.82 15.72
N LEU A 369 -5.33 17.00 14.39
CA LEU A 369 -6.09 16.12 13.49
C LEU A 369 -5.54 14.69 13.49
N LEU A 370 -4.21 14.54 13.47
CA LEU A 370 -3.56 13.24 13.49
C LEU A 370 -3.91 12.47 14.77
N ASP A 371 -3.82 13.14 15.92
CA ASP A 371 -4.17 12.54 17.22
C ASP A 371 -5.68 12.26 17.33
N TRP A 372 -6.52 13.15 16.80
CA TRP A 372 -7.98 12.92 16.77
C TRP A 372 -8.33 11.69 15.93
N LEU A 373 -7.81 11.57 14.70
CA LEU A 373 -8.01 10.39 13.86
C LEU A 373 -7.49 9.12 14.53
N ALA A 374 -6.33 9.21 15.18
CA ALA A 374 -5.72 8.09 15.90
C ALA A 374 -6.62 7.58 17.05
N ALA A 375 -7.35 8.48 17.72
CA ALA A 375 -8.33 8.15 18.75
C ALA A 375 -9.66 7.62 18.16
N GLU A 376 -10.07 8.10 16.97
CA GLU A 376 -11.32 7.67 16.31
C GLU A 376 -11.27 6.22 15.85
N LEU A 377 -10.11 5.70 15.44
CA LEU A 377 -9.98 4.32 14.95
C LEU A 377 -10.49 3.26 15.96
N PRO A 378 -9.97 3.21 17.20
CA PRO A 378 -10.53 2.30 18.21
C PRO A 378 -11.95 2.69 18.64
N GLY A 379 -12.30 3.99 18.61
CA GLY A 379 -13.66 4.46 18.91
C GLY A 379 -14.73 4.03 17.89
N ARG A 380 -14.31 3.49 16.74
CA ARG A 380 -15.16 2.96 15.67
C ARG A 380 -14.99 1.46 15.49
N ASP A 381 -14.76 0.76 16.60
CA ASP A 381 -14.61 -0.68 16.65
C ASP A 381 -13.54 -1.21 15.68
N TRP A 382 -12.49 -0.40 15.45
CA TRP A 382 -11.40 -0.71 14.54
C TRP A 382 -11.80 -0.94 13.07
N SER A 383 -12.98 -0.48 12.65
CA SER A 383 -13.47 -0.59 11.27
C SER A 383 -12.70 0.33 10.33
N LEU A 384 -11.99 -0.25 9.36
CA LEU A 384 -11.32 0.52 8.31
C LEU A 384 -12.33 1.15 7.36
N LYS A 385 -13.42 0.44 7.02
CA LYS A 385 -14.49 1.01 6.18
C LYS A 385 -15.14 2.23 6.83
N SER A 386 -15.33 2.22 8.15
CA SER A 386 -15.83 3.38 8.90
C SER A 386 -14.87 4.57 8.84
N MET A 387 -13.56 4.31 8.96
CA MET A 387 -12.54 5.36 8.78
C MET A 387 -12.52 5.91 7.34
N HIS A 388 -12.64 5.06 6.32
CA HIS A 388 -12.77 5.52 4.93
C HIS A 388 -13.99 6.41 4.75
N ARG A 389 -15.16 5.99 5.24
CA ARG A 389 -16.38 6.79 5.17
C ARG A 389 -16.18 8.18 5.76
N LEU A 390 -15.55 8.31 6.92
CA LEU A 390 -15.25 9.62 7.53
C LEU A 390 -14.35 10.47 6.61
N LEU A 391 -13.25 9.91 6.10
CA LEU A 391 -12.32 10.66 5.25
C LEU A 391 -13.00 11.12 3.97
N LEU A 392 -13.71 10.22 3.29
CA LEU A 392 -14.34 10.43 1.99
C LEU A 392 -15.55 11.38 2.05
N THR A 393 -16.25 11.44 3.18
CA THR A 393 -17.39 12.35 3.37
C THR A 393 -16.99 13.74 3.88
N SER A 394 -15.70 14.01 4.05
CA SER A 394 -15.21 15.35 4.40
C SER A 394 -15.30 16.32 3.22
N ALA A 395 -15.62 17.59 3.50
CA ALA A 395 -15.53 18.64 2.48
C ALA A 395 -14.08 18.76 1.95
N THR A 396 -13.10 18.50 2.81
CA THR A 396 -11.67 18.46 2.48
C THR A 396 -11.36 17.47 1.36
N TYR A 397 -11.87 16.23 1.43
CA TYR A 397 -11.67 15.23 0.39
C TYR A 397 -12.40 15.57 -0.90
N GLN A 398 -13.55 16.23 -0.83
CA GLN A 398 -14.41 16.50 -1.99
C GLN A 398 -14.01 17.74 -2.79
N GLN A 399 -12.93 18.43 -2.42
CA GLN A 399 -12.44 19.62 -3.11
C GLN A 399 -12.04 19.33 -4.58
N VAL A 400 -12.08 20.36 -5.43
CA VAL A 400 -11.41 20.35 -6.74
C VAL A 400 -9.89 20.23 -6.57
N SER A 401 -9.23 19.57 -7.53
CA SER A 401 -7.76 19.48 -7.60
C SER A 401 -7.14 20.44 -8.63
N ARG A 402 -7.97 21.14 -9.42
CA ARG A 402 -7.56 22.15 -10.40
C ARG A 402 -8.54 23.32 -10.39
N GLY A 403 -8.03 24.51 -10.70
CA GLY A 403 -8.82 25.74 -10.78
C GLY A 403 -8.09 26.81 -11.59
N VAL A 404 -8.75 27.97 -11.73
CA VAL A 404 -8.24 29.13 -12.47
C VAL A 404 -8.56 30.42 -11.72
N GLY A 405 -7.81 31.47 -12.02
CA GLY A 405 -8.03 32.83 -11.51
C GLY A 405 -7.30 33.13 -10.20
N LYS A 406 -7.35 34.41 -9.79
CA LYS A 406 -6.52 34.98 -8.71
C LYS A 406 -6.59 34.21 -7.39
N THR A 407 -7.77 33.70 -7.02
CA THR A 407 -7.95 32.93 -5.78
C THR A 407 -7.29 31.56 -5.85
N TRP A 408 -7.19 30.95 -7.03
CA TRP A 408 -6.44 29.72 -7.23
C TRP A 408 -4.93 29.99 -7.21
N ASP A 409 -4.49 31.04 -7.89
CA ASP A 409 -3.08 31.43 -7.93
C ASP A 409 -2.55 31.74 -6.52
N ARG A 410 -3.34 32.43 -5.70
CA ARG A 410 -3.01 32.68 -4.28
C ARG A 410 -2.86 31.40 -3.47
N ARG A 411 -3.71 30.38 -3.69
CA ARG A 411 -3.60 29.07 -3.01
C ARG A 411 -2.29 28.37 -3.39
N LEU A 412 -1.95 28.35 -4.68
CA LEU A 412 -0.72 27.74 -5.16
C LEU A 412 0.52 28.45 -4.62
N ALA A 413 0.51 29.79 -4.58
CA ALA A 413 1.63 30.56 -4.07
C ALA A 413 1.84 30.41 -2.55
N ALA A 414 0.74 30.31 -1.79
CA ALA A 414 0.80 30.19 -0.33
C ALA A 414 1.19 28.77 0.14
N ASP A 415 0.80 27.74 -0.62
CA ASP A 415 1.05 26.34 -0.28
C ASP A 415 1.22 25.49 -1.56
N PRO A 416 2.41 25.56 -2.20
CA PRO A 416 2.69 24.84 -3.45
C PRO A 416 2.53 23.33 -3.33
N ASP A 417 2.96 22.76 -2.20
CA ASP A 417 2.92 21.33 -1.90
C ASP A 417 1.58 20.87 -1.32
N ASN A 418 0.63 21.80 -1.13
CA ASN A 418 -0.69 21.54 -0.56
C ASN A 418 -0.66 20.88 0.84
N ARG A 419 0.31 21.23 1.68
CA ARG A 419 0.48 20.71 3.04
C ARG A 419 -0.68 21.05 3.98
N PHE A 420 -1.43 22.12 3.66
CA PHE A 420 -2.60 22.59 4.41
C PHE A 420 -3.93 22.14 3.81
N TYR A 421 -3.93 21.36 2.72
CA TYR A 421 -5.13 20.79 2.10
C TYR A 421 -6.18 21.83 1.69
N SER A 422 -5.72 22.97 1.15
CA SER A 422 -6.60 24.02 0.57
C SER A 422 -7.28 23.64 -0.75
N ARG A 423 -6.94 22.45 -1.27
CA ARG A 423 -7.44 21.82 -2.50
C ARG A 423 -7.20 20.30 -2.40
N MET A 424 -7.74 19.52 -3.34
CA MET A 424 -7.39 18.10 -3.46
C MET A 424 -6.08 17.93 -4.23
N ASN A 425 -5.27 16.92 -3.88
CA ASN A 425 -4.05 16.58 -4.63
C ASN A 425 -4.38 15.87 -5.94
N ARG A 426 -3.66 16.23 -7.00
CA ARG A 426 -3.71 15.50 -8.28
C ARG A 426 -2.90 14.22 -8.12
N ARG A 427 -3.52 13.07 -8.40
CA ARG A 427 -2.88 11.75 -8.28
C ARG A 427 -2.89 11.03 -9.62
N ARG A 428 -1.74 10.47 -9.99
CA ARG A 428 -1.60 9.60 -11.16
C ARG A 428 -2.07 8.19 -10.82
N LEU A 429 -2.64 7.50 -11.79
CA LEU A 429 -2.97 6.09 -11.63
C LEU A 429 -1.69 5.27 -11.44
N ASP A 430 -1.69 4.42 -10.42
CA ASP A 430 -0.66 3.39 -10.27
C ASP A 430 -0.75 2.33 -11.38
N GLY A 431 0.34 1.56 -11.56
CA GLY A 431 0.44 0.59 -12.66
C GLY A 431 -0.69 -0.45 -12.67
N GLU A 432 -1.14 -0.89 -11.51
CA GLU A 432 -2.26 -1.81 -11.35
C GLU A 432 -3.58 -1.19 -11.80
N SER A 433 -3.92 0.00 -11.30
CA SER A 433 -5.15 0.71 -11.67
C SER A 433 -5.17 1.10 -13.15
N LEU A 434 -4.03 1.49 -13.70
CA LEU A 434 -3.88 1.80 -15.13
C LEU A 434 -4.12 0.56 -16.00
N ARG A 435 -3.49 -0.57 -15.67
CA ARG A 435 -3.68 -1.82 -16.39
C ARG A 435 -5.13 -2.30 -16.30
N ASP A 436 -5.71 -2.26 -15.11
CA ASP A 436 -7.08 -2.71 -14.88
C ASP A 436 -8.08 -1.81 -15.61
N THR A 437 -7.83 -0.50 -15.64
CA THR A 437 -8.62 0.46 -16.43
C THR A 437 -8.55 0.16 -17.92
N LEU A 438 -7.36 -0.15 -18.46
CA LEU A 438 -7.20 -0.56 -19.86
C LEU A 438 -8.03 -1.81 -20.20
N LEU A 439 -8.04 -2.81 -19.30
CA LEU A 439 -8.89 -4.00 -19.45
C LEU A 439 -10.39 -3.67 -19.40
N VAL A 440 -10.81 -2.76 -18.52
CA VAL A 440 -12.21 -2.31 -18.41
C VAL A 440 -12.66 -1.59 -19.68
N VAL A 441 -11.87 -0.65 -20.20
CA VAL A 441 -12.24 0.09 -21.43
C VAL A 441 -12.12 -0.77 -22.68
N GLY A 442 -11.21 -1.75 -22.69
CA GLY A 442 -11.15 -2.80 -23.72
C GLY A 442 -12.30 -3.80 -23.66
N GLY A 443 -13.05 -3.86 -22.54
CA GLY A 443 -14.14 -4.81 -22.32
C GLY A 443 -13.67 -6.24 -22.04
N TRP A 444 -12.44 -6.40 -21.56
CA TRP A 444 -11.79 -7.69 -21.32
C TRP A 444 -11.69 -8.04 -19.84
N ALA A 445 -11.91 -7.07 -18.95
CA ALA A 445 -11.85 -7.29 -17.51
C ALA A 445 -12.78 -8.44 -17.06
N THR A 446 -12.23 -9.38 -16.30
CA THR A 446 -12.96 -10.51 -15.71
C THR A 446 -13.17 -10.30 -14.22
N GLN A 447 -14.26 -10.87 -13.70
CA GLN A 447 -14.62 -10.86 -12.29
C GLN A 447 -14.03 -12.06 -11.51
N ARG A 448 -13.18 -12.88 -12.12
CA ARG A 448 -12.55 -14.04 -11.45
C ARG A 448 -11.59 -13.60 -10.35
N THR A 449 -11.92 -13.98 -9.11
CA THR A 449 -11.15 -13.69 -7.90
C THR A 449 -10.42 -14.93 -7.38
N GLY A 450 -9.35 -14.69 -6.62
CA GLY A 450 -8.59 -15.72 -5.89
C GLY A 450 -7.84 -16.78 -6.71
N GLY A 451 -7.18 -17.71 -6.04
CA GLY A 451 -6.41 -18.78 -6.67
C GLY A 451 -4.98 -18.40 -7.07
N PRO A 452 -4.22 -19.31 -7.69
CA PRO A 452 -2.81 -19.08 -8.02
C PRO A 452 -2.56 -17.83 -8.88
N GLY A 453 -1.38 -17.23 -8.71
CA GLY A 453 -0.96 -16.08 -9.50
C GLY A 453 -0.88 -16.38 -11.00
N VAL A 454 -1.36 -15.44 -11.82
CA VAL A 454 -1.45 -15.59 -13.27
C VAL A 454 -0.24 -14.98 -13.96
N ARG A 455 0.34 -15.71 -14.92
CA ARG A 455 1.47 -15.27 -15.75
C ARG A 455 1.00 -14.93 -17.17
N PRO A 456 0.62 -13.68 -17.46
CA PRO A 456 0.28 -13.27 -18.82
C PRO A 456 1.54 -13.31 -19.72
N PRO A 457 1.39 -13.34 -21.05
CA PRO A 457 2.49 -13.23 -21.98
C PRO A 457 3.31 -11.96 -21.73
N LEU A 458 4.63 -12.09 -21.81
CA LEU A 458 5.56 -10.96 -21.74
C LEU A 458 6.00 -10.57 -23.17
N PRO A 459 6.45 -9.32 -23.37
CA PRO A 459 7.04 -8.89 -24.63
C PRO A 459 8.25 -9.73 -25.02
N ARG A 460 8.51 -9.87 -26.33
CA ARG A 460 9.59 -10.73 -26.85
C ARG A 460 10.94 -10.32 -26.30
N GLU A 461 11.16 -9.01 -26.19
CA GLU A 461 12.37 -8.35 -25.71
C GLU A 461 12.69 -8.74 -24.26
N VAL A 462 11.66 -9.03 -23.47
CA VAL A 462 11.81 -9.56 -22.11
C VAL A 462 12.02 -11.07 -22.18
N THR A 463 11.18 -11.81 -22.91
CA THR A 463 11.27 -13.28 -22.95
C THR A 463 12.59 -13.81 -23.50
N SER A 464 13.27 -13.07 -24.39
CA SER A 464 14.56 -13.47 -24.97
C SER A 464 15.72 -13.44 -23.99
N THR A 465 15.57 -12.77 -22.85
CA THR A 465 16.62 -12.67 -21.81
C THR A 465 16.35 -13.58 -20.60
N LEU A 466 15.21 -14.27 -20.58
CA LEU A 466 14.81 -15.12 -19.45
C LEU A 466 15.50 -16.48 -19.49
N LEU A 467 15.75 -17.01 -18.29
CA LEU A 467 16.14 -18.41 -18.12
C LEU A 467 14.98 -19.35 -18.47
N ASN A 468 15.30 -20.58 -18.84
CA ASN A 468 14.30 -21.62 -19.11
C ASN A 468 13.31 -21.77 -17.93
N ASN A 469 12.02 -21.80 -18.25
CA ASN A 469 10.91 -21.89 -17.28
C ASN A 469 10.85 -20.77 -16.21
N GLN A 470 11.50 -19.63 -16.41
CA GLN A 470 11.41 -18.50 -15.47
C GLN A 470 10.02 -17.84 -15.48
N TRP A 471 9.30 -17.89 -16.61
CA TRP A 471 7.95 -17.34 -16.74
C TRP A 471 7.04 -18.25 -17.59
N PRO A 472 6.55 -19.37 -17.02
CA PRO A 472 5.62 -20.25 -17.74
C PRO A 472 4.26 -19.55 -17.87
N VAL A 473 3.93 -19.14 -19.10
CA VAL A 473 2.65 -18.44 -19.37
C VAL A 473 1.47 -19.32 -18.95
N SER A 474 0.53 -18.75 -18.20
CA SER A 474 -0.66 -19.45 -17.77
C SER A 474 -1.48 -19.92 -18.97
N THR A 475 -1.91 -21.19 -18.98
CA THR A 475 -2.57 -21.82 -20.14
C THR A 475 -3.96 -21.24 -20.42
N ASN A 476 -4.72 -20.92 -19.38
CA ASN A 476 -6.02 -20.28 -19.52
C ASN A 476 -5.87 -18.79 -19.88
N ARG A 477 -6.20 -18.44 -21.12
CA ARG A 477 -6.06 -17.07 -21.64
C ARG A 477 -7.00 -16.07 -20.98
N GLU A 478 -8.19 -16.48 -20.56
CA GLU A 478 -9.12 -15.58 -19.87
C GLU A 478 -8.56 -15.06 -18.55
N ASP A 479 -7.72 -15.86 -17.89
CA ASP A 479 -7.11 -15.46 -16.63
C ASP A 479 -6.11 -14.32 -16.80
N HIS A 480 -5.56 -14.13 -18.01
CA HIS A 480 -4.65 -13.03 -18.32
C HIS A 480 -5.33 -11.67 -18.18
N HIS A 481 -6.66 -11.60 -18.16
CA HIS A 481 -7.43 -10.37 -18.03
C HIS A 481 -7.98 -10.13 -16.62
N ARG A 482 -7.51 -10.91 -15.63
CA ARG A 482 -7.83 -10.70 -14.23
C ARG A 482 -7.20 -9.41 -13.71
N ARG A 483 -7.81 -8.90 -12.63
CA ARG A 483 -7.30 -7.76 -11.85
C ARG A 483 -5.81 -7.93 -11.57
N SER A 484 -5.09 -6.83 -11.61
CA SER A 484 -3.62 -6.80 -11.52
C SER A 484 -3.07 -7.38 -10.21
N VAL A 485 -3.87 -7.36 -9.14
CA VAL A 485 -3.55 -8.01 -7.85
C VAL A 485 -3.36 -9.52 -7.96
N TYR A 486 -3.97 -10.18 -8.96
CA TYR A 486 -3.85 -11.62 -9.19
C TYR A 486 -2.75 -12.00 -10.17
N LEU A 487 -2.03 -11.03 -10.74
CA LEU A 487 -0.86 -11.35 -11.54
C LEU A 487 0.25 -11.89 -10.65
N PHE A 488 0.93 -12.93 -11.14
CA PHE A 488 2.04 -13.58 -10.45
C PHE A 488 3.14 -12.55 -10.14
N ALA A 489 3.36 -12.31 -8.85
CA ALA A 489 4.36 -11.37 -8.39
C ALA A 489 5.71 -12.09 -8.23
N ARG A 490 6.64 -11.83 -9.15
CA ARG A 490 8.02 -12.35 -9.11
C ARG A 490 8.99 -11.24 -8.75
N ARG A 491 9.90 -11.48 -7.79
CA ARG A 491 10.86 -10.45 -7.33
C ARG A 491 11.88 -10.06 -8.37
N ASN A 492 12.49 -11.05 -9.05
CA ASN A 492 13.58 -10.77 -9.99
C ASN A 492 13.11 -10.48 -11.43
N LEU A 493 11.80 -10.45 -11.68
CA LEU A 493 11.22 -10.18 -12.99
C LEU A 493 9.89 -9.46 -12.82
N ARG A 494 9.91 -8.14 -13.01
CA ARG A 494 8.70 -7.31 -12.93
C ARG A 494 7.97 -7.28 -14.26
N TYR A 495 6.65 -7.24 -14.19
CA TYR A 495 5.82 -6.98 -15.38
C TYR A 495 6.14 -5.55 -15.89
N PRO A 496 6.49 -5.35 -17.17
CA PRO A 496 7.07 -4.08 -17.64
C PRO A 496 6.24 -2.82 -17.34
N LEU A 497 4.91 -2.92 -17.42
CA LEU A 497 4.02 -1.82 -17.08
C LEU A 497 4.09 -1.45 -15.60
N PHE A 498 4.20 -2.44 -14.71
CA PHE A 498 4.28 -2.20 -13.27
C PHE A 498 5.65 -1.65 -12.86
N ASP A 499 6.71 -2.08 -13.53
CA ASP A 499 8.06 -1.54 -13.34
C ASP A 499 8.08 -0.03 -13.62
N LEU A 500 7.60 0.37 -14.81
CA LEU A 500 7.59 1.78 -15.22
C LEU A 500 6.60 2.65 -14.45
N PHE A 501 5.52 2.07 -13.90
CA PHE A 501 4.52 2.79 -13.10
C PHE A 501 4.68 2.53 -11.59
N ASP A 502 5.94 2.41 -11.16
CA ASP A 502 6.38 2.52 -9.76
C ASP A 502 5.79 1.47 -8.79
N ARG A 503 5.41 0.28 -9.27
CA ARG A 503 5.07 -0.83 -8.38
C ARG A 503 6.31 -1.29 -7.61
N PRO A 504 6.24 -1.43 -6.27
CA PRO A 504 7.35 -1.95 -5.47
C PRO A 504 7.80 -3.34 -5.94
N ASP A 505 9.10 -3.62 -5.82
CA ASP A 505 9.71 -4.89 -6.23
C ASP A 505 9.49 -6.04 -5.24
N GLY A 506 8.97 -5.76 -4.04
CA GLY A 506 8.75 -6.75 -2.99
C GLY A 506 10.02 -7.17 -2.24
N THR A 507 11.11 -6.40 -2.34
CA THR A 507 12.36 -6.64 -1.60
C THR A 507 12.35 -5.99 -0.22
N ALA A 508 11.77 -4.78 -0.12
CA ALA A 508 11.66 -4.00 1.12
C ALA A 508 10.23 -3.46 1.29
N SER A 509 9.82 -3.23 2.54
CA SER A 509 8.48 -2.74 2.85
C SER A 509 8.32 -1.33 2.28
N CYS A 510 7.26 -1.10 1.51
CA CYS A 510 7.00 0.20 0.90
C CYS A 510 5.85 0.93 1.62
N GLY A 511 6.18 1.86 2.51
CA GLY A 511 5.19 2.68 3.21
C GLY A 511 4.57 3.80 2.35
N ARG A 512 5.26 4.18 1.27
CA ARG A 512 4.83 5.21 0.31
C ARG A 512 5.50 4.94 -1.04
N ARG A 513 4.70 4.79 -2.10
CA ARG A 513 5.21 4.63 -3.47
C ARG A 513 5.80 5.96 -3.95
N LYS A 514 6.82 5.88 -4.81
CA LYS A 514 7.29 7.04 -5.57
C LYS A 514 6.33 7.24 -6.75
N GLU A 515 6.04 8.48 -7.12
CA GLU A 515 5.30 8.78 -8.34
C GLU A 515 6.24 9.44 -9.35
N SER A 516 6.80 8.62 -10.24
CA SER A 516 7.71 9.10 -11.28
C SER A 516 6.92 9.62 -12.48
N THR A 517 7.39 10.71 -13.11
CA THR A 517 6.90 11.17 -14.42
C THR A 517 8.05 11.12 -15.41
N THR A 518 8.05 10.14 -16.30
CA THR A 518 9.18 9.89 -17.21
C THR A 518 8.71 9.63 -18.64
N ALA A 519 9.51 10.00 -19.64
CA ALA A 519 9.19 9.76 -21.04
C ALA A 519 8.93 8.26 -21.38
N PRO A 520 9.67 7.29 -20.80
CA PRO A 520 9.37 5.86 -20.99
C PRO A 520 7.94 5.44 -20.63
N GLN A 521 7.29 6.10 -19.67
CA GLN A 521 5.90 5.77 -19.30
C GLN A 521 4.90 6.10 -20.43
N SER A 522 5.08 7.23 -21.11
CA SER A 522 4.28 7.55 -22.30
C SER A 522 4.64 6.62 -23.47
N LEU A 523 5.93 6.32 -23.65
CA LEU A 523 6.38 5.45 -24.74
C LEU A 523 5.87 4.01 -24.61
N ILE A 524 5.79 3.43 -23.41
CA ILE A 524 5.24 2.08 -23.25
C ILE A 524 3.73 2.06 -23.57
N LEU A 525 3.00 3.11 -23.22
CA LEU A 525 1.57 3.20 -23.54
C LEU A 525 1.32 3.41 -25.04
N LEU A 526 2.22 4.08 -25.75
CA LEU A 526 2.12 4.25 -27.20
C LEU A 526 2.55 3.00 -27.98
N ASN A 527 3.56 2.26 -27.50
CA ASN A 527 4.24 1.27 -28.33
C ASN A 527 4.05 -0.19 -27.88
N SER A 528 3.56 -0.43 -26.67
CA SER A 528 3.40 -1.82 -26.18
C SER A 528 2.29 -2.57 -26.92
N ASN A 529 2.52 -3.85 -27.18
CA ASN A 529 1.52 -4.74 -27.75
C ASN A 529 0.24 -4.79 -26.88
N PHE A 530 0.39 -4.72 -25.55
CA PHE A 530 -0.76 -4.67 -24.64
C PHE A 530 -1.62 -3.43 -24.88
N SER A 531 -1.03 -2.24 -24.95
CA SER A 531 -1.79 -1.00 -25.17
C SER A 531 -2.43 -0.95 -26.55
N LEU A 532 -1.72 -1.42 -27.59
CA LEU A 532 -2.28 -1.53 -28.94
C LEU A 532 -3.46 -2.51 -29.00
N MET A 533 -3.37 -3.64 -28.31
CA MET A 533 -4.44 -4.62 -28.22
C MET A 533 -5.67 -4.04 -27.51
N MET A 534 -5.46 -3.29 -26.42
CA MET A 534 -6.54 -2.61 -25.69
C MET A 534 -7.19 -1.51 -26.53
N ALA A 535 -6.39 -0.76 -27.30
CA ALA A 535 -6.89 0.27 -28.22
C ALA A 535 -7.72 -0.34 -29.37
N LYS A 536 -7.31 -1.49 -29.93
CA LYS A 536 -8.09 -2.24 -30.93
C LYS A 536 -9.41 -2.75 -30.34
N ALA A 537 -9.38 -3.30 -29.12
CA ALA A 537 -10.58 -3.77 -28.44
C ALA A 537 -11.56 -2.62 -28.16
N LEU A 538 -11.05 -1.48 -27.67
CA LEU A 538 -11.83 -0.25 -27.46
C LEU A 538 -12.46 0.25 -28.77
N ALA A 539 -11.68 0.31 -29.86
CA ALA A 539 -12.20 0.72 -31.16
C ALA A 539 -13.34 -0.21 -31.64
N GLY A 540 -13.21 -1.52 -31.44
CA GLY A 540 -14.27 -2.49 -31.71
C GLY A 540 -15.55 -2.21 -30.91
N ARG A 541 -15.44 -1.81 -29.64
CA ARG A 541 -16.58 -1.44 -28.79
C ARG A 541 -17.23 -0.12 -29.15
N CYS A 542 -16.47 0.80 -29.75
CA CYS A 542 -16.97 2.11 -30.15
C CYS A 542 -17.52 2.12 -31.57
N ARG A 543 -17.20 1.12 -32.39
CA ARG A 543 -17.62 1.09 -33.79
C ARG A 543 -19.14 0.99 -33.90
N SER A 544 -19.73 1.95 -34.62
CA SER A 544 -21.08 1.84 -35.16
C SER A 544 -21.02 1.62 -36.67
N VAL A 545 -21.78 0.64 -37.16
CA VAL A 545 -21.87 0.32 -38.61
C VAL A 545 -22.87 1.25 -39.31
N SER A 546 -23.88 1.73 -38.59
CA SER A 546 -25.00 2.50 -39.14
C SER A 546 -24.96 3.99 -38.79
N ALA A 547 -24.01 4.43 -37.96
CA ALA A 547 -23.99 5.79 -37.44
C ALA A 547 -22.75 6.60 -37.84
N PRO A 548 -22.83 7.94 -37.80
CA PRO A 548 -21.70 8.81 -38.11
C PRO A 548 -20.50 8.55 -37.20
N VAL A 549 -19.29 8.80 -37.71
CA VAL A 549 -18.03 8.66 -36.98
C VAL A 549 -18.02 9.38 -35.62
N ASP A 550 -18.79 10.46 -35.49
CA ASP A 550 -18.97 11.19 -34.24
C ASP A 550 -19.52 10.36 -33.11
N GLU A 551 -20.41 9.41 -33.40
CA GLU A 551 -20.95 8.54 -32.35
C GLU A 551 -19.87 7.61 -31.82
N SER A 552 -19.01 7.08 -32.70
CA SER A 552 -17.82 6.31 -32.30
C SER A 552 -16.88 7.17 -31.45
N ILE A 553 -16.68 8.44 -31.79
CA ILE A 553 -15.86 9.39 -31.00
C ILE A 553 -16.51 9.63 -29.62
N ARG A 554 -17.81 9.94 -29.57
CA ARG A 554 -18.54 10.17 -28.30
C ARG A 554 -18.48 8.94 -27.40
N ARG A 555 -18.73 7.75 -27.96
CA ARG A 555 -18.64 6.48 -27.23
C ARG A 555 -17.25 6.24 -26.65
N MET A 556 -16.21 6.62 -27.38
CA MET A 556 -14.83 6.49 -26.91
C MET A 556 -14.53 7.45 -25.74
N TYR A 557 -14.99 8.70 -25.82
CA TYR A 557 -14.87 9.65 -24.71
C TYR A 557 -15.68 9.23 -23.48
N ASP A 558 -16.87 8.67 -23.68
CA ASP A 558 -17.69 8.14 -22.60
C ASP A 558 -17.00 6.95 -21.89
N LEU A 559 -16.45 6.01 -22.65
CA LEU A 559 -15.73 4.86 -22.09
C LEU A 559 -14.41 5.24 -21.40
N LEU A 560 -13.65 6.22 -21.93
CA LEU A 560 -12.35 6.61 -21.37
C LEU A 560 -12.46 7.64 -20.25
N PHE A 561 -13.31 8.65 -20.43
CA PHE A 561 -13.38 9.86 -19.60
C PHE A 561 -14.74 10.05 -18.91
N GLN A 562 -15.77 9.26 -19.23
CA GLN A 562 -17.11 9.37 -18.64
C GLN A 562 -17.72 10.77 -18.79
N ARG A 563 -17.45 11.40 -19.95
CA ARG A 563 -18.02 12.69 -20.36
C ARG A 563 -18.19 12.74 -21.87
N GLU A 564 -19.00 13.69 -22.30
CA GLU A 564 -19.08 14.06 -23.71
C GLU A 564 -17.81 14.81 -24.16
N PRO A 565 -17.34 14.58 -25.39
CA PRO A 565 -16.32 15.41 -26.02
C PRO A 565 -16.89 16.80 -26.33
N SER A 566 -16.07 17.82 -26.15
CA SER A 566 -16.35 19.16 -26.63
C SER A 566 -16.40 19.21 -28.16
N ARG A 567 -17.02 20.25 -28.72
CA ARG A 567 -17.06 20.47 -30.18
C ARG A 567 -15.65 20.55 -30.80
N ALA A 568 -14.67 21.08 -30.06
CA ALA A 568 -13.29 21.16 -30.51
C ALA A 568 -12.63 19.77 -30.55
N GLU A 569 -12.84 18.96 -29.52
CA GLU A 569 -12.34 17.58 -29.45
C GLU A 569 -12.93 16.70 -30.56
N VAL A 570 -14.23 16.81 -30.86
CA VAL A 570 -14.84 16.09 -31.99
C VAL A 570 -14.21 16.51 -33.33
N ARG A 571 -13.97 17.81 -33.54
CA ARG A 571 -13.31 18.29 -34.77
C ARG A 571 -11.88 17.76 -34.90
N LEU A 572 -11.10 17.80 -33.82
CA LEU A 572 -9.73 17.27 -33.80
C LEU A 572 -9.70 15.77 -34.06
N ALA A 573 -10.59 15.01 -33.41
CA ALA A 573 -10.71 13.57 -33.64
C ALA A 573 -11.12 13.24 -35.08
N ARG A 574 -12.07 13.97 -35.67
CA ARG A 574 -12.42 13.83 -37.09
C ARG A 574 -11.24 14.09 -38.01
N GLN A 575 -10.51 15.18 -37.76
CA GLN A 575 -9.33 15.53 -38.55
C GLN A 575 -8.29 14.42 -38.46
N PHE A 576 -8.01 13.91 -37.25
CA PHE A 576 -7.12 12.79 -37.02
C PHE A 576 -7.54 11.54 -37.81
N LEU A 577 -8.83 11.17 -37.76
CA LEU A 577 -9.35 9.98 -38.46
C LEU A 577 -9.34 10.13 -39.99
N SER A 578 -9.38 11.35 -40.51
CA SER A 578 -9.33 11.63 -41.95
C SER A 578 -7.93 11.62 -42.55
N GLN A 579 -6.88 11.69 -41.72
CA GLN A 579 -5.51 11.68 -42.20
C GLN A 579 -5.09 10.27 -42.65
N PRO A 580 -4.48 10.12 -43.83
CA PRO A 580 -3.89 8.85 -44.24
C PRO A 580 -2.85 8.41 -43.22
N SER A 581 -3.00 7.21 -42.70
CA SER A 581 -2.02 6.61 -41.81
C SER A 581 -1.13 5.66 -42.61
N GLY A 582 0.19 5.72 -42.38
CA GLY A 582 1.14 4.72 -42.86
C GLY A 582 1.22 3.46 -42.00
N SER A 583 0.27 3.28 -41.08
CA SER A 583 0.21 2.14 -40.15
C SER A 583 -0.87 1.13 -40.56
N ASP A 584 -0.58 -0.16 -40.39
CA ASP A 584 -1.55 -1.26 -40.55
C ASP A 584 -2.63 -1.30 -39.45
N VAL A 585 -2.53 -0.42 -38.45
CA VAL A 585 -3.54 -0.28 -37.39
C VAL A 585 -4.69 0.57 -37.91
N GLU A 586 -5.93 0.18 -37.67
CA GLU A 586 -7.08 0.99 -38.08
C GLU A 586 -7.11 2.38 -37.42
N PRO A 587 -7.54 3.45 -38.13
CA PRO A 587 -7.57 4.82 -37.60
C PRO A 587 -8.29 4.99 -36.25
N LEU A 588 -9.41 4.29 -36.03
CA LEU A 588 -10.14 4.38 -34.77
C LEU A 588 -9.36 3.79 -33.59
N ALA A 589 -8.58 2.73 -33.82
CA ALA A 589 -7.68 2.18 -32.82
C ALA A 589 -6.49 3.10 -32.55
N GLN A 590 -5.96 3.79 -33.58
CA GLN A 590 -4.93 4.82 -33.39
C GLN A 590 -5.44 6.00 -32.55
N LEU A 591 -6.69 6.43 -32.80
CA LEU A 591 -7.32 7.46 -31.97
C LEU A 591 -7.46 7.00 -30.52
N GLY A 592 -7.93 5.76 -30.29
CA GLY A 592 -8.03 5.19 -28.94
C GLY A 592 -6.68 5.14 -28.22
N LEU A 593 -5.61 4.77 -28.94
CA LEU A 593 -4.25 4.75 -28.42
C LEU A 593 -3.75 6.15 -28.03
N ALA A 594 -4.05 7.16 -28.85
CA ALA A 594 -3.74 8.56 -28.54
C ALA A 594 -4.51 9.06 -27.30
N LEU A 595 -5.80 8.74 -27.18
CA LEU A 595 -6.64 9.16 -26.06
C LEU A 595 -6.23 8.50 -24.73
N ILE A 596 -5.84 7.23 -24.75
CA ILE A 596 -5.29 6.50 -23.58
C ILE A 596 -4.00 7.17 -23.06
N ASN A 597 -3.27 7.90 -23.90
CA ASN A 597 -2.05 8.61 -23.50
C ASN A 597 -2.31 10.03 -22.97
N LEU A 598 -3.56 10.49 -22.93
CA LEU A 598 -3.88 11.80 -22.37
C LEU A 598 -3.82 11.79 -20.84
N ASN A 599 -3.42 12.93 -20.28
CA ASN A 599 -3.41 13.13 -18.83
C ASN A 599 -4.77 12.85 -18.16
N GLU A 600 -5.89 13.13 -18.85
CA GLU A 600 -7.22 12.82 -18.30
C GLU A 600 -7.47 11.32 -18.11
N PHE A 601 -6.81 10.45 -18.90
CA PHE A 601 -6.88 9.01 -18.70
C PHE A 601 -5.95 8.54 -17.56
N LEU A 602 -4.77 9.15 -17.47
CA LEU A 602 -3.69 8.73 -16.57
C LEU A 602 -3.82 9.26 -15.13
N PHE A 603 -4.73 10.19 -14.88
CA PHE A 603 -4.95 10.78 -13.56
C PHE A 603 -6.35 10.46 -13.03
N VAL A 604 -6.47 10.47 -11.71
CA VAL A 604 -7.74 10.21 -11.00
C VAL A 604 -8.78 11.28 -11.31
N ASP A 605 -8.37 12.56 -11.33
CA ASP A 605 -9.21 13.75 -11.49
C ASP A 605 -9.08 14.44 -12.84
#